data_AF-U6DKA0-F1
#
_entry.id   AF-U6DKA0-F1
#
_cell.length_a   1.000
_cell.length_b   1.000
_cell.length_c   1.000
_cell.angle_alpha   90.00
_cell.angle_beta   90.00
_cell.angle_gamma   90.00
#
_symmetry.space_group_name_H-M   'P 1'
#
loop_
_entity.id
_entity.type
_entity.pdbx_description
1 polymer ?
#
loop_
_entity_poly.entity_id
_entity_poly.type
_entity_poly.pdbx_seq_one_letter_code
_entity_poly.pdbx_strand_id
1 'polypeptide(L)'
;EKTAIIRVNACVDVVLSGVKLLQALGRSPANGKDHTILHSRNDLEEAFVHFMGKGAAAERFFSDKEAFHDIAQTASELPGAQHYVGGNAALIGQKFAANSDLKVLLCGPVGPKLHELLDDNVFVPPESLQEVDEFHLILEYQAGEEWGWLKAPHANRFIFSHDLSNGAMNMLEVFVSSLEEFQPDLVVLSGLHMMEGQSKELQRKRLLEVVSSISDIPTGIPIHLELASMTNKELMRSIVHQ
;
A
#
# COMPACT_ATOMS: atom_id res chain seq x y z
N GLU A 1 3.91 30.62 -5.80
CA GLU A 1 3.38 29.31 -6.24
C GLU A 1 2.98 28.56 -4.97
N LYS A 2 1.85 27.85 -4.96
CA LYS A 2 1.42 27.16 -3.74
C LYS A 2 2.11 25.81 -3.63
N THR A 3 2.39 25.36 -2.41
CA THR A 3 3.12 24.11 -2.16
C THR A 3 2.33 23.18 -1.25
N ALA A 4 2.32 21.88 -1.55
CA ALA A 4 1.75 20.85 -0.67
C ALA A 4 2.73 19.70 -0.49
N ILE A 5 2.93 19.28 0.76
CA ILE A 5 3.74 18.10 1.10
C ILE A 5 2.83 16.99 1.62
N ILE A 6 3.07 15.75 1.17
CA ILE A 6 2.17 14.63 1.41
C ILE A 6 2.95 13.40 1.88
N ARG A 7 2.40 12.69 2.87
CA ARG A 7 3.02 11.56 3.58
C ARG A 7 2.01 10.43 3.87
N VAL A 8 2.38 9.16 4.03
CA VAL A 8 3.59 8.44 3.54
C VAL A 8 3.25 7.12 2.85
N ASN A 9 2.01 6.65 2.92
CA ASN A 9 1.72 5.35 2.34
C ASN A 9 1.67 5.45 0.81
N ALA A 10 2.58 4.72 0.17
CA ALA A 10 2.77 4.69 -1.28
C ALA A 10 3.10 3.25 -1.68
N CYS A 11 2.48 2.74 -2.74
CA CYS A 11 2.73 1.40 -3.26
C CYS A 11 2.35 1.33 -4.75
N VAL A 12 2.62 0.20 -5.39
CA VAL A 12 2.10 -0.12 -6.72
C VAL A 12 1.04 -1.21 -6.59
N ASP A 13 -0.19 -0.88 -6.97
CA ASP A 13 -1.26 -1.87 -7.04
C ASP A 13 -1.15 -2.59 -8.39
N VAL A 14 -1.03 -3.92 -8.36
CA VAL A 14 -1.01 -4.79 -9.54
C VAL A 14 -2.33 -5.55 -9.60
N VAL A 15 -3.20 -5.16 -10.52
CA VAL A 15 -4.52 -5.78 -10.72
C VAL A 15 -4.44 -6.80 -11.86
N LEU A 16 -4.79 -8.05 -11.56
CA LEU A 16 -4.75 -9.15 -12.52
C LEU A 16 -5.71 -10.27 -12.15
N SER A 17 -5.98 -11.19 -13.10
CA SER A 17 -6.74 -12.42 -12.79
C SER A 17 -5.93 -13.33 -11.88
N GLY A 18 -6.52 -13.67 -10.72
CA GLY A 18 -5.88 -14.57 -9.76
C GLY A 18 -5.66 -15.98 -10.29
N VAL A 19 -6.61 -16.49 -11.07
CA VAL A 19 -6.48 -17.81 -11.73
C VAL A 19 -5.30 -17.81 -12.70
N LYS A 20 -5.16 -16.76 -13.53
CA LYS A 20 -4.05 -16.65 -14.49
C LYS A 20 -2.69 -16.54 -13.80
N LEU A 21 -2.59 -15.79 -12.70
CA LEU A 21 -1.35 -15.70 -11.92
C LEU A 21 -0.97 -17.07 -11.35
N LEU A 22 -1.90 -17.78 -10.70
CA LEU A 22 -1.62 -19.09 -10.13
C LEU A 22 -1.21 -20.10 -11.21
N GLN A 23 -1.86 -20.08 -12.38
CA GLN A 23 -1.46 -20.88 -13.53
C GLN A 23 -0.04 -20.54 -14.02
N ALA A 24 0.31 -19.25 -14.12
CA ALA A 24 1.65 -18.80 -14.52
C ALA A 24 2.73 -19.23 -13.52
N LEU A 25 2.38 -19.33 -12.23
CA LEU A 25 3.24 -19.87 -11.17
C LEU A 25 3.29 -21.42 -11.17
N GLY A 26 2.73 -22.08 -12.18
CA GLY A 26 2.70 -23.53 -12.33
C GLY A 26 1.78 -24.24 -11.35
N ARG A 27 0.76 -23.54 -10.82
CA ARG A 27 -0.18 -24.10 -9.84
C ARG A 27 -1.38 -24.74 -10.52
N SER A 28 -1.88 -25.80 -9.90
CA SER A 28 -3.14 -26.46 -10.22
C SER A 28 -4.05 -26.30 -9.01
N PRO A 29 -5.38 -26.22 -9.16
CA PRO A 29 -6.26 -25.96 -8.02
C PRO A 29 -6.08 -27.03 -6.94
N ALA A 30 -5.79 -26.61 -5.71
CA ALA A 30 -5.80 -27.48 -4.53
C ALA A 30 -7.11 -27.34 -3.71
N ASN A 31 -7.16 -28.00 -2.55
CA ASN A 31 -8.25 -27.81 -1.59
C ASN A 31 -8.13 -26.44 -0.93
N GLY A 32 -9.21 -25.66 -0.98
CA GLY A 32 -9.22 -24.32 -0.38
C GLY A 32 -9.15 -24.36 1.14
N LYS A 33 -8.19 -23.62 1.71
CA LYS A 33 -8.01 -23.44 3.15
C LYS A 33 -7.62 -22.00 3.44
N ASP A 34 -8.28 -21.38 4.43
CA ASP A 34 -7.89 -20.04 4.87
C ASP A 34 -6.59 -20.08 5.67
N HIS A 35 -5.77 -19.05 5.48
CA HIS A 35 -4.52 -18.82 6.18
C HIS A 35 -4.47 -17.35 6.58
N THR A 36 -4.25 -17.06 7.86
CA THR A 36 -4.15 -15.68 8.34
C THR A 36 -2.90 -14.97 7.80
N ILE A 37 -1.81 -15.72 7.62
CA ILE A 37 -0.55 -15.28 7.04
C ILE A 37 -0.16 -16.30 5.98
N LEU A 38 0.31 -15.83 4.82
CA LEU A 38 0.78 -16.68 3.74
C LEU A 38 2.29 -16.86 3.89
N HIS A 39 2.75 -18.07 4.19
CA HIS A 39 4.18 -18.36 4.33
C HIS A 39 4.79 -18.91 3.05
N SER A 40 3.96 -19.32 2.10
CA SER A 40 4.40 -20.00 0.89
C SER A 40 3.43 -19.79 -0.28
N ARG A 41 3.91 -20.13 -1.48
CA ARG A 41 3.07 -20.22 -2.68
C ARG A 41 1.92 -21.23 -2.53
N ASN A 42 2.07 -22.26 -1.67
CA ASN A 42 0.98 -23.20 -1.36
C ASN A 42 -0.10 -22.52 -0.52
N ASP A 43 0.28 -21.77 0.51
CA ASP A 43 -0.69 -21.06 1.35
C ASP A 43 -1.47 -20.02 0.53
N LEU A 44 -0.78 -19.31 -0.38
CA LEU A 44 -1.40 -18.38 -1.33
C LEU A 44 -2.47 -19.08 -2.18
N GLU A 45 -2.12 -20.22 -2.76
CA GLU A 45 -3.02 -21.02 -3.59
C GLU A 45 -4.24 -21.51 -2.79
N GLU A 46 -4.01 -22.10 -1.63
CA GLU A 46 -5.06 -22.61 -0.74
C GLU A 46 -6.00 -21.48 -0.26
N ALA A 47 -5.45 -20.33 0.12
CA ALA A 47 -6.22 -19.17 0.57
C ALA A 47 -7.01 -18.56 -0.59
N PHE A 48 -6.39 -18.40 -1.77
CA PHE A 48 -7.09 -17.89 -2.95
C PHE A 48 -8.28 -18.79 -3.33
N VAL A 49 -8.08 -20.11 -3.39
CA VAL A 49 -9.16 -21.08 -3.67
C VAL A 49 -10.28 -20.96 -2.63
N HIS A 50 -9.93 -20.82 -1.35
CA HIS A 50 -10.90 -20.65 -0.27
C HIS A 50 -11.81 -19.44 -0.47
N PHE A 51 -11.23 -18.28 -0.81
CA PHE A 51 -11.99 -17.03 -0.97
C PHE A 51 -12.72 -16.96 -2.31
N MET A 52 -12.11 -17.43 -3.39
CA MET A 52 -12.75 -17.53 -4.71
C MET A 52 -13.98 -18.45 -4.64
N GLY A 53 -13.89 -19.60 -3.97
CA GLY A 53 -15.03 -20.51 -3.79
C GLY A 53 -16.19 -19.91 -2.99
N LYS A 54 -15.92 -18.89 -2.18
CA LYS A 54 -16.92 -18.12 -1.43
C LYS A 54 -17.40 -16.86 -2.16
N GLY A 55 -16.69 -16.42 -3.20
CA GLY A 55 -16.91 -15.12 -3.83
C GLY A 55 -16.64 -13.94 -2.90
N ALA A 56 -15.69 -14.08 -1.96
CA ALA A 56 -15.53 -13.18 -0.82
C ALA A 56 -14.19 -12.44 -0.82
N ALA A 57 -14.21 -11.18 -0.39
CA ALA A 57 -13.01 -10.37 -0.26
C ALA A 57 -12.11 -10.89 0.86
N ALA A 58 -10.80 -10.85 0.64
CA ALA A 58 -9.81 -11.02 1.69
C ALA A 58 -8.51 -10.29 1.34
N GLU A 59 -7.76 -9.97 2.38
CA GLU A 59 -6.43 -9.39 2.29
C GLU A 59 -5.50 -10.13 3.24
N ARG A 60 -4.27 -10.45 2.80
CA ARG A 60 -3.31 -11.22 3.59
C ARG A 60 -1.90 -10.66 3.49
N PHE A 61 -1.15 -10.82 4.57
CA PHE A 61 0.30 -10.61 4.56
C PHE A 61 1.00 -11.87 4.07
N PHE A 62 1.97 -11.70 3.18
CA PHE A 62 2.85 -12.77 2.71
C PHE A 62 4.22 -12.63 3.38
N SER A 63 4.65 -13.61 4.17
CA SER A 63 5.78 -13.43 5.08
C SER A 63 7.16 -13.66 4.45
N ASP A 64 7.25 -14.49 3.42
CA ASP A 64 8.53 -14.78 2.76
C ASP A 64 8.81 -13.72 1.69
N LYS A 65 9.81 -12.87 1.97
CA LYS A 65 10.18 -11.72 1.14
C LYS A 65 10.61 -12.13 -0.27
N GLU A 66 11.51 -13.10 -0.38
CA GLU A 66 12.10 -13.50 -1.66
C GLU A 66 11.05 -14.20 -2.52
N ALA A 67 10.27 -15.10 -1.90
CA ALA A 67 9.17 -15.75 -2.60
C ALA A 67 8.09 -14.74 -3.04
N PHE A 68 7.80 -13.71 -2.23
CA PHE A 68 6.89 -12.63 -2.63
C PHE A 68 7.44 -11.82 -3.80
N HIS A 69 8.72 -11.44 -3.76
CA HIS A 69 9.37 -10.69 -4.83
C HIS A 69 9.25 -11.43 -6.18
N ASP A 70 9.55 -12.72 -6.22
CA ASP A 70 9.39 -13.55 -7.43
C ASP A 70 7.94 -13.55 -7.96
N ILE A 71 6.97 -13.64 -7.04
CA ILE A 71 5.53 -13.64 -7.40
C ILE A 71 5.12 -12.27 -7.94
N ALA A 72 5.53 -11.18 -7.28
CA ALA A 72 5.22 -9.82 -7.68
C ALA A 72 5.83 -9.49 -9.06
N GLN A 73 7.06 -9.91 -9.30
CA GLN A 73 7.68 -9.79 -10.62
C GLN A 73 6.88 -10.55 -11.68
N THR A 74 6.55 -11.83 -11.42
CA THR A 74 5.74 -12.65 -12.33
C THR A 74 4.37 -12.00 -12.60
N ALA A 75 3.72 -11.46 -11.58
CA ALA A 75 2.43 -10.80 -11.69
C ALA A 75 2.52 -9.50 -12.52
N SER A 76 3.55 -8.70 -12.28
CA SER A 76 3.79 -7.42 -12.96
C SER A 76 4.09 -7.60 -14.46
N GLU A 77 4.78 -8.68 -14.82
CA GLU A 77 5.15 -8.99 -16.21
C GLU A 77 4.04 -9.74 -16.98
N LEU A 78 2.97 -10.18 -16.30
CA LEU A 78 1.93 -11.01 -16.89
C LEU A 78 1.08 -10.20 -17.90
N PRO A 79 0.85 -10.71 -19.13
CA PRO A 79 0.05 -9.99 -20.12
C PRO A 79 -1.36 -9.65 -19.62
N GLY A 80 -1.67 -8.36 -19.56
CA GLY A 80 -2.95 -7.85 -19.08
C GLY A 80 -3.00 -7.52 -17.59
N ALA A 81 -1.89 -7.65 -16.86
CA ALA A 81 -1.72 -7.01 -15.57
C ALA A 81 -1.79 -5.48 -15.74
N GLN A 82 -2.50 -4.83 -14.83
CA GLN A 82 -2.66 -3.38 -14.79
C GLN A 82 -1.94 -2.84 -13.56
N HIS A 83 -1.19 -1.77 -13.75
CA HIS A 83 -0.43 -1.13 -12.68
C HIS A 83 -1.05 0.22 -12.35
N TYR A 84 -1.25 0.47 -11.06
CA TYR A 84 -1.83 1.71 -10.56
C TYR A 84 -0.96 2.28 -9.44
N VAL A 85 -0.97 3.61 -9.31
CA VAL A 85 -0.49 4.29 -8.11
C VAL A 85 -1.37 3.85 -6.94
N GLY A 86 -0.77 3.24 -5.94
CA GLY A 86 -1.43 2.78 -4.71
C GLY A 86 -0.97 3.55 -3.48
N GLY A 87 -1.75 3.45 -2.41
CA GLY A 87 -1.49 4.16 -1.16
C GLY A 87 -2.10 5.56 -1.13
N ASN A 88 -2.77 5.89 -0.02
CA ASN A 88 -3.55 7.11 0.13
C ASN A 88 -2.71 8.37 -0.12
N ALA A 89 -1.50 8.41 0.42
CA ALA A 89 -0.61 9.56 0.26
C ALA A 89 -0.24 9.78 -1.20
N ALA A 90 0.16 8.71 -1.90
CA ALA A 90 0.51 8.79 -3.33
C ALA A 90 -0.70 9.18 -4.18
N LEU A 91 -1.89 8.64 -3.91
CA LEU A 91 -3.13 8.99 -4.61
C LEU A 91 -3.53 10.46 -4.41
N ILE A 92 -3.39 11.00 -3.19
CA ILE A 92 -3.63 12.43 -2.92
C ILE A 92 -2.60 13.27 -3.70
N GLY A 93 -1.33 12.88 -3.69
CA GLY A 93 -0.26 13.56 -4.43
C GLY A 93 -0.51 13.59 -5.92
N GLN A 94 -0.85 12.44 -6.49
CA GLN A 94 -1.26 12.31 -7.89
C GLN A 94 -2.43 13.25 -8.22
N LYS A 95 -3.41 13.35 -7.33
CA LYS A 95 -4.57 14.21 -7.56
C LYS A 95 -4.24 15.69 -7.47
N PHE A 96 -3.35 16.08 -6.56
CA PHE A 96 -2.90 17.46 -6.42
C PHE A 96 -2.05 17.91 -7.60
N ALA A 97 -1.16 17.03 -8.08
CA ALA A 97 -0.26 17.27 -9.21
C ALA A 97 -0.99 17.55 -10.53
N ALA A 98 -2.27 17.14 -10.66
CA ALA A 98 -3.11 17.52 -11.79
C ALA A 98 -3.37 19.04 -11.90
N ASN A 99 -2.98 19.85 -10.91
CA ASN A 99 -3.05 21.31 -10.94
C ASN A 99 -1.65 21.89 -11.12
N SER A 100 -1.37 22.49 -12.29
CA SER A 100 -0.03 22.99 -12.65
C SER A 100 0.49 24.14 -11.76
N ASP A 101 -0.38 24.84 -11.05
CA ASP A 101 0.00 25.96 -10.16
C ASP A 101 0.31 25.50 -8.71
N LEU A 102 0.24 24.19 -8.47
CA LEU A 102 0.49 23.56 -7.17
C LEU A 102 1.70 22.63 -7.28
N LYS A 103 2.77 22.98 -6.56
CA LYS A 103 3.93 22.12 -6.44
C LYS A 103 3.69 21.06 -5.36
N VAL A 104 3.86 19.80 -5.72
CA VAL A 104 3.62 18.66 -4.81
C VAL A 104 4.93 17.98 -4.47
N LEU A 105 5.17 17.77 -3.16
CA LEU A 105 6.22 16.89 -2.68
C LEU A 105 5.58 15.65 -2.04
N LEU A 106 5.99 14.47 -2.49
CA LEU A 106 5.54 13.19 -1.94
C LEU A 106 6.71 12.47 -1.27
N CYS A 107 6.55 12.14 0.01
CA CYS A 107 7.43 11.20 0.70
C CYS A 107 6.70 9.88 0.92
N GLY A 108 7.35 8.76 0.65
CA GLY A 108 6.82 7.40 0.77
C GLY A 108 7.80 6.39 0.19
N PRO A 109 7.56 5.08 0.34
CA PRO A 109 8.44 4.07 -0.25
C PRO A 109 8.24 4.00 -1.76
N VAL A 110 8.95 4.86 -2.49
CA VAL A 110 8.80 5.03 -3.95
C VAL A 110 9.93 4.30 -4.66
N GLY A 111 9.62 3.16 -5.27
CA GLY A 111 10.53 2.44 -6.15
C GLY A 111 10.44 2.92 -7.60
N PRO A 112 11.21 2.29 -8.50
CA PRO A 112 11.27 2.67 -9.91
C PRO A 112 9.92 2.61 -10.62
N LYS A 113 9.09 1.60 -10.35
CA LYS A 113 7.80 1.42 -11.02
C LYS A 113 6.78 2.44 -10.53
N LEU A 114 6.74 2.73 -9.23
CA LEU A 114 5.86 3.76 -8.70
C LEU A 114 6.26 5.14 -9.23
N HIS A 115 7.56 5.43 -9.27
CA HIS A 115 8.05 6.69 -9.82
C HIS A 115 7.67 6.87 -11.31
N GLU A 116 7.69 5.80 -12.11
CA GLU A 116 7.19 5.80 -13.50
C GLU A 116 5.68 6.09 -13.60
N LEU A 117 4.89 5.65 -12.62
CA LEU A 117 3.42 5.80 -12.60
C LEU A 117 2.96 7.15 -12.06
N LEU A 118 3.78 7.82 -11.26
CA LEU A 118 3.49 9.14 -10.71
C LEU A 118 3.50 10.20 -11.83
N ASP A 119 2.74 11.26 -11.64
CA ASP A 119 2.75 12.43 -12.52
C ASP A 119 4.11 13.13 -12.45
N ASP A 120 4.63 13.62 -13.58
CA ASP A 120 5.93 14.32 -13.65
C ASP A 120 6.00 15.57 -12.74
N ASN A 121 4.85 16.13 -12.34
CA ASN A 121 4.77 17.27 -11.42
C ASN A 121 4.85 16.87 -9.93
N VAL A 122 4.87 15.57 -9.61
CA VAL A 122 5.12 15.07 -8.26
C VAL A 122 6.62 15.00 -8.03
N PHE A 123 7.12 15.86 -7.14
CA PHE A 123 8.50 15.80 -6.70
C PHE A 123 8.66 14.76 -5.57
N VAL A 124 9.52 13.77 -5.79
CA VAL A 124 9.90 12.78 -4.78
C VAL A 124 11.36 13.06 -4.36
N PRO A 125 11.64 13.33 -3.07
CA PRO A 125 13.01 13.54 -2.61
C PRO A 125 13.89 12.33 -2.92
N PRO A 126 15.17 12.50 -3.30
CA PRO A 126 16.08 11.38 -3.52
C PRO A 126 16.19 10.42 -2.33
N GLU A 127 16.12 10.95 -1.12
CA GLU A 127 16.11 10.19 0.15
C GLU A 127 14.84 9.35 0.32
N SER A 128 13.79 9.67 -0.44
CA SER A 128 12.54 8.94 -0.46
C SER A 128 12.45 7.88 -1.57
N LEU A 129 13.43 7.85 -2.47
CA LEU A 129 13.53 6.83 -3.52
C LEU A 129 14.19 5.56 -2.96
N GLN A 130 13.69 4.41 -3.39
CA GLN A 130 14.22 3.09 -3.02
C GLN A 130 14.44 2.20 -4.25
N GLU A 131 15.21 1.13 -4.09
CA GLU A 131 15.56 0.22 -5.20
C GLU A 131 14.39 -0.66 -5.67
N VAL A 132 13.45 -0.96 -4.78
CA VAL A 132 12.35 -1.92 -5.01
C VAL A 132 11.03 -1.27 -4.62
N ASP A 133 9.98 -1.44 -5.42
CA ASP A 133 8.64 -0.98 -5.08
C ASP A 133 7.94 -1.85 -4.03
N GLU A 134 7.07 -1.24 -3.23
CA GLU A 134 6.09 -1.97 -2.44
C GLU A 134 4.92 -2.38 -3.34
N PHE A 135 4.83 -3.66 -3.71
CA PHE A 135 3.74 -4.18 -4.54
C PHE A 135 2.57 -4.69 -3.71
N HIS A 136 1.35 -4.36 -4.13
CA HIS A 136 0.10 -4.92 -3.62
C HIS A 136 -0.56 -5.70 -4.75
N LEU A 137 -0.63 -7.02 -4.61
CA LEU A 137 -1.15 -7.89 -5.66
C LEU A 137 -2.65 -8.09 -5.46
N ILE A 138 -3.45 -7.61 -6.40
CA ILE A 138 -4.91 -7.63 -6.37
C ILE A 138 -5.39 -8.68 -7.37
N LEU A 139 -5.65 -9.88 -6.86
CA LEU A 139 -6.07 -11.03 -7.65
C LEU A 139 -7.58 -11.03 -7.78
N GLU A 140 -8.07 -10.58 -8.93
CA GLU A 140 -9.50 -10.58 -9.25
C GLU A 140 -9.97 -11.93 -9.77
N TYR A 141 -11.24 -12.23 -9.51
CA TYR A 141 -11.99 -13.31 -10.15
C TYR A 141 -13.42 -12.85 -10.41
N GLN A 142 -13.99 -13.30 -11.53
CA GLN A 142 -15.31 -12.92 -12.00
C GLN A 142 -16.40 -13.89 -11.53
N ALA A 143 -17.65 -13.44 -11.49
CA ALA A 143 -18.77 -14.32 -11.22
C ALA A 143 -18.88 -15.40 -12.30
N GLY A 144 -18.91 -16.66 -11.88
CA GLY A 144 -18.92 -17.81 -12.76
C GLY A 144 -17.56 -18.19 -13.36
N GLU A 145 -16.47 -17.52 -13.00
CA GLU A 145 -15.12 -17.92 -13.39
C GLU A 145 -14.78 -19.28 -12.79
N GLU A 146 -14.16 -20.14 -13.60
CA GLU A 146 -13.87 -21.53 -13.27
C GLU A 146 -12.36 -21.78 -13.25
N TRP A 147 -11.90 -22.55 -12.25
CA TRP A 147 -10.53 -23.08 -12.21
C TRP A 147 -10.57 -24.53 -11.69
N GLY A 148 -10.49 -25.49 -12.63
CA GLY A 148 -10.73 -26.90 -12.32
C GLY A 148 -12.18 -27.12 -11.85
N TRP A 149 -12.35 -27.63 -10.63
CA TRP A 149 -13.67 -27.84 -10.02
C TRP A 149 -14.22 -26.60 -9.30
N LEU A 150 -13.40 -25.56 -9.14
CA LEU A 150 -13.78 -24.35 -8.44
C LEU A 150 -14.57 -23.44 -9.38
N LYS A 151 -15.67 -22.87 -8.87
CA LYS A 151 -16.44 -21.84 -9.57
C LYS A 151 -16.78 -20.71 -8.62
N ALA A 152 -16.42 -19.48 -8.99
CA ALA A 152 -16.70 -18.32 -8.16
C ALA A 152 -18.21 -17.97 -8.20
N PRO A 153 -18.92 -17.88 -7.06
CA PRO A 153 -20.33 -17.51 -7.04
C PRO A 153 -20.53 -16.00 -7.33
N HIS A 154 -19.55 -15.17 -6.99
CA HIS A 154 -19.58 -13.72 -7.16
C HIS A 154 -18.21 -13.22 -7.61
N ALA A 155 -18.20 -12.08 -8.31
CA ALA A 155 -16.96 -11.39 -8.62
C ALA A 155 -16.41 -10.73 -7.36
N ASN A 156 -15.12 -10.91 -7.09
CA ASN A 156 -14.44 -10.29 -5.97
C ASN A 156 -12.92 -10.28 -6.20
N ARG A 157 -12.16 -9.84 -5.19
CA ARG A 157 -10.70 -9.85 -5.21
C ARG A 157 -10.10 -10.43 -3.94
N PHE A 158 -8.92 -11.02 -4.09
CA PHE A 158 -8.02 -11.42 -3.01
C PHE A 158 -6.75 -10.59 -3.10
N ILE A 159 -6.38 -9.90 -2.01
CA ILE A 159 -5.24 -8.99 -1.99
C ILE A 159 -4.13 -9.60 -1.12
N PHE A 160 -2.88 -9.48 -1.53
CA PHE A 160 -1.76 -9.73 -0.62
C PHE A 160 -0.53 -8.89 -0.94
N SER A 161 0.26 -8.63 0.09
CA SER A 161 1.50 -7.86 0.00
C SER A 161 2.55 -8.34 1.03
N HIS A 162 3.80 -7.98 0.80
CA HIS A 162 4.89 -8.02 1.78
C HIS A 162 5.28 -6.58 2.18
N ASP A 163 4.31 -5.76 2.55
CA ASP A 163 4.54 -4.34 2.77
C ASP A 163 4.95 -4.03 4.21
N LEU A 164 6.26 -4.03 4.45
CA LEU A 164 6.85 -3.66 5.74
C LEU A 164 7.10 -2.16 5.86
N SER A 165 7.39 -1.49 4.74
CA SER A 165 7.80 -0.08 4.73
C SER A 165 6.66 0.85 5.14
N ASN A 166 5.47 0.64 4.57
CA ASN A 166 4.30 1.43 4.92
C ASN A 166 3.80 1.07 6.33
N GLY A 167 3.82 -0.22 6.69
CA GLY A 167 3.39 -0.68 8.01
C GLY A 167 4.24 -0.13 9.18
N ALA A 168 5.55 0.02 8.97
CA ALA A 168 6.47 0.60 9.96
C ALA A 168 6.64 2.13 9.84
N MET A 169 5.99 2.77 8.85
CA MET A 169 6.11 4.18 8.51
C MET A 169 7.57 4.64 8.33
N ASN A 170 8.40 3.84 7.65
CA ASN A 170 9.86 4.04 7.57
C ASN A 170 10.30 5.36 6.93
N MET A 171 9.40 6.03 6.20
CA MET A 171 9.69 7.30 5.50
C MET A 171 9.23 8.53 6.31
N LEU A 172 8.88 8.36 7.60
CA LEU A 172 8.52 9.48 8.47
C LEU A 172 9.69 10.44 8.63
N GLU A 173 10.88 9.93 8.92
CA GLU A 173 12.06 10.73 9.20
C GLU A 173 12.48 11.55 7.97
N VAL A 174 12.44 10.94 6.77
CA VAL A 174 12.69 11.62 5.50
C VAL A 174 11.70 12.76 5.29
N PHE A 175 10.40 12.48 5.45
CA PHE A 175 9.36 13.50 5.36
C PHE A 175 9.61 14.69 6.29
N VAL A 176 10.00 14.44 7.53
CA VAL A 176 10.30 15.49 8.50
C VAL A 176 11.47 16.34 8.05
N SER A 177 12.56 15.72 7.60
CA SER A 177 13.72 16.46 7.11
C SER A 177 13.42 17.32 5.88
N SER A 178 12.45 16.92 5.05
CA SER A 178 12.05 17.70 3.86
C SER A 178 11.17 18.91 4.17
N LEU A 179 10.56 19.01 5.36
CA LEU A 179 9.65 20.11 5.72
C LEU A 179 10.34 21.48 5.73
N GLU A 180 11.55 21.55 6.30
CA GLU A 180 12.28 22.81 6.48
C GLU A 180 12.70 23.42 5.14
N GLU A 181 13.19 22.59 4.21
CA GLU A 181 13.63 23.02 2.89
C GLU A 181 12.44 23.32 1.97
N PHE A 182 11.39 22.49 2.00
CA PHE A 182 10.27 22.60 1.06
C PHE A 182 9.29 23.74 1.39
N GLN A 183 9.17 24.12 2.67
CA GLN A 183 8.29 25.20 3.15
C GLN A 183 6.84 25.08 2.60
N PRO A 184 6.10 24.03 2.98
CA PRO A 184 4.77 23.75 2.46
C PRO A 184 3.71 24.78 2.91
N ASP A 185 2.78 25.14 2.03
CA ASP A 185 1.54 25.85 2.40
C ASP A 185 0.46 24.92 2.98
N LEU A 186 0.58 23.60 2.73
CA LEU A 186 -0.31 22.56 3.22
C LEU A 186 0.47 21.28 3.50
N VAL A 187 0.21 20.66 4.65
CA VAL A 187 0.71 19.33 4.99
C VAL A 187 -0.42 18.32 4.99
N VAL A 188 -0.24 17.19 4.31
CA VAL A 188 -1.18 16.06 4.32
C VAL A 188 -0.51 14.81 4.86
N LEU A 189 -1.13 14.19 5.85
CA LEU A 189 -0.66 12.97 6.51
C LEU A 189 -1.66 11.84 6.27
N SER A 190 -1.17 10.66 5.89
CA SER A 190 -1.93 9.41 5.83
C SER A 190 -1.02 8.21 6.13
N GLY A 191 -1.61 7.02 6.15
CA GLY A 191 -0.92 5.76 6.41
C GLY A 191 -0.88 5.31 7.88
N LEU A 192 -1.44 6.08 8.83
CA LEU A 192 -1.47 5.66 10.25
C LEU A 192 -2.19 4.32 10.48
N HIS A 193 -3.21 4.04 9.66
CA HIS A 193 -3.96 2.79 9.70
C HIS A 193 -3.11 1.57 9.32
N MET A 194 -2.04 1.75 8.54
CA MET A 194 -1.16 0.66 8.12
C MET A 194 -0.28 0.13 9.26
N MET A 195 -0.21 0.83 10.39
CA MET A 195 0.42 0.30 11.61
C MET A 195 -0.44 -0.77 12.30
N GLU A 196 -1.67 -1.01 11.84
CA GLU A 196 -2.51 -2.08 12.34
C GLU A 196 -1.84 -3.45 12.12
N GLY A 197 -1.70 -4.24 13.20
CA GLY A 197 -0.94 -5.49 13.18
C GLY A 197 0.53 -5.37 13.63
N GLN A 198 1.07 -4.15 13.74
CA GLN A 198 2.38 -3.91 14.36
C GLN A 198 2.32 -3.98 15.88
N SER A 199 3.49 -4.04 16.54
CA SER A 199 3.56 -4.00 18.00
C SER A 199 3.05 -2.68 18.56
N LYS A 200 2.44 -2.73 19.75
CA LYS A 200 1.91 -1.53 20.43
C LYS A 200 3.02 -0.53 20.74
N GLU A 201 4.21 -1.03 21.03
CA GLU A 201 5.41 -0.24 21.27
C GLU A 201 5.81 0.55 20.03
N LEU A 202 5.80 -0.08 18.85
CA LEU A 202 6.10 0.57 17.58
C LEU A 202 5.03 1.62 17.23
N GLN A 203 3.75 1.26 17.36
CA GLN A 203 2.61 2.17 17.14
C GLN A 203 2.74 3.42 18.01
N ARG A 204 2.97 3.26 19.32
CA ARG A 204 3.15 4.38 20.25
C ARG A 204 4.36 5.25 19.87
N LYS A 205 5.48 4.62 19.52
CA LYS A 205 6.70 5.33 19.10
C LYS A 205 6.41 6.19 17.87
N ARG A 206 5.85 5.61 16.81
CA ARG A 206 5.54 6.33 15.56
C ARG A 206 4.51 7.44 15.74
N LEU A 207 3.49 7.24 16.58
CA LEU A 207 2.52 8.29 16.90
C LEU A 207 3.18 9.49 17.59
N LEU A 208 4.07 9.25 18.56
CA LEU A 208 4.79 10.34 19.21
C LEU A 208 5.72 11.08 18.26
N GLU A 209 6.40 10.36 17.36
CA GLU A 209 7.23 10.99 16.33
C GLU A 209 6.37 11.86 15.41
N VAL A 210 5.21 11.39 14.95
CA VAL A 210 4.27 12.20 14.15
C VAL A 210 3.85 13.47 14.88
N VAL A 211 3.50 13.37 16.17
CA VAL A 211 3.10 14.55 16.97
C VAL A 211 4.26 15.53 17.14
N SER A 212 5.46 15.03 17.39
CA SER A 212 6.67 15.86 17.47
C SER A 212 6.90 16.60 16.15
N SER A 213 6.85 15.88 15.03
CA SER A 213 7.02 16.45 13.70
C SER A 213 5.98 17.52 13.37
N ILE A 214 4.72 17.29 13.75
CA ILE A 214 3.65 18.27 13.59
C ILE A 214 3.92 19.53 14.41
N SER A 215 4.48 19.38 15.62
CA SER A 215 4.77 20.50 16.53
C SER A 215 5.91 21.38 16.02
N ASP A 216 6.81 20.84 15.20
CA ASP A 216 7.92 21.56 14.58
C ASP A 216 7.49 22.35 13.32
N ILE A 217 6.30 22.09 12.78
CA ILE A 217 5.76 22.83 11.62
C ILE A 217 5.36 24.25 12.05
N PRO A 218 5.75 25.30 11.29
CA PRO A 218 5.38 26.68 11.58
C PRO A 218 3.87 26.86 11.83
N THR A 219 3.55 27.59 12.90
CA THR A 219 2.18 27.94 13.26
C THR A 219 1.49 28.67 12.10
N GLY A 220 0.32 28.18 11.69
CA GLY A 220 -0.47 28.75 10.59
C GLY A 220 -0.50 27.89 9.32
N ILE A 221 0.37 26.89 9.19
CA ILE A 221 0.30 25.90 8.11
C ILE A 221 -0.79 24.87 8.45
N PRO A 222 -1.84 24.70 7.63
CA PRO A 222 -2.86 23.69 7.85
C PRO A 222 -2.29 22.27 7.67
N ILE A 223 -2.76 21.35 8.52
CA ILE A 223 -2.38 19.93 8.50
C ILE A 223 -3.66 19.11 8.35
N HIS A 224 -3.76 18.33 7.28
CA HIS A 224 -4.85 17.37 7.04
C HIS A 224 -4.40 15.96 7.41
N LEU A 225 -5.20 15.25 8.20
CA LEU A 225 -4.99 13.83 8.47
C LEU A 225 -6.06 13.01 7.74
N GLU A 226 -5.63 12.23 6.76
CA GLU A 226 -6.49 11.28 6.04
C GLU A 226 -6.47 9.92 6.75
N LEU A 227 -7.58 9.61 7.42
CA LEU A 227 -7.84 8.29 8.00
C LEU A 227 -8.54 7.39 6.98
N ALA A 228 -8.17 6.11 6.98
CA ALA A 228 -8.80 5.10 6.11
C ALA A 228 -9.22 3.88 6.92
N SER A 229 -9.31 2.73 6.27
CA SER A 229 -9.79 1.47 6.86
C SER A 229 -9.02 1.13 8.13
N MET A 230 -9.71 1.19 9.28
CA MET A 230 -9.18 0.84 10.59
C MET A 230 -10.15 -0.12 11.27
N THR A 231 -9.64 -1.22 11.83
CA THR A 231 -10.46 -2.16 12.64
C THR A 231 -10.06 -2.21 14.11
N ASN A 232 -8.86 -1.74 14.44
CA ASN A 232 -8.28 -1.70 15.78
C ASN A 232 -8.75 -0.45 16.54
N LYS A 233 -9.62 -0.66 17.53
CA LYS A 233 -10.22 0.41 18.35
C LYS A 233 -9.18 1.11 19.24
N GLU A 234 -8.20 0.38 19.75
CA GLU A 234 -7.14 0.93 20.60
C GLU A 234 -6.26 1.90 19.81
N LEU A 235 -5.80 1.51 18.62
CA LEU A 235 -5.01 2.38 17.75
C LEU A 235 -5.79 3.63 17.35
N MET A 236 -7.07 3.49 17.00
CA MET A 236 -7.93 4.62 16.67
C MET A 236 -8.05 5.61 17.84
N ARG A 237 -8.26 5.11 19.06
CA ARG A 237 -8.27 5.96 20.27
C ARG A 237 -6.92 6.65 20.49
N SER A 238 -5.82 5.94 20.31
CA SER A 238 -4.49 6.52 20.48
C SER A 238 -4.22 7.67 19.50
N ILE A 239 -4.69 7.57 18.25
CA ILE A 239 -4.58 8.64 17.25
C ILE A 239 -5.41 9.87 17.65
N VAL A 240 -6.66 9.68 18.08
CA VAL A 240 -7.57 10.78 18.43
C VAL A 240 -7.15 11.53 19.71
N HIS A 241 -6.45 10.85 20.63
CA HIS A 241 -6.02 11.42 21.91
C HIS A 241 -4.58 11.92 21.95
N GLN A 242 -3.84 11.84 20.83
CA GLN A 242 -2.60 12.60 20.68
C GLN A 242 -2.91 14.10 20.52
#